data_AF-A0A5D0CPY0-F1
#
_entry.id   AF-A0A5D0CPY0-F1
#
_cell.length_a   1.000
_cell.length_b   1.000
_cell.length_c   1.000
_cell.angle_alpha   90.00
_cell.angle_beta   90.00
_cell.angle_gamma   90.00
#
_symmetry.space_group_name_H-M   'P 1'
#
loop_
_entity.id
_entity.type
_entity.pdbx_description
1 polymer ?
#
loop_
_entity_poly.entity_id
_entity_poly.type
_entity_poly.pdbx_seq_one_letter_code
_entity_poly.pdbx_strand_id
1 'polypeptide(L)'
;MPEHPQFKEFKEQLKALIRRHSDRGFLPYGGSNRVGAEMVAILEQAEAMDDPVLAFDIEIMLVKEGIKLLSHADDSSGSLGEAIRFSSQALAALCETADEANRKYFFETLLKTAKLQGMRDWADFGFRLLKAAVVLVRDEKQAQKVYEVCGSFGTTFSGSKYPDEHLITYQIVERLEGPEASDRYLMKNLEVFEVRELAVNKALERKDYALAEQLCVQAMSQRKEWGDRNLKWAQFLESIYTETNDSEKLEEVVHYILLLGKTLYYPKLKLLYEAKGIWEQKREPLLQELSTQLMSQDYASLLNQAGEFEKLLDLLRERKYLIQYYGKRVAKDFPEETYLLYEAFILDQAKEATERRRYRETCKLLQEYFEAGAREESLRLLDRLSEMYPRRPAMQDELDKLKKKLEKRK
;
A
#
# COMPACT_ATOMS: atom_id res chain seq x y z
N MET A 1 24.57 -30.46 19.72
CA MET A 1 24.61 -31.30 18.51
C MET A 1 25.40 -30.57 17.45
N PRO A 2 26.13 -31.25 16.56
CA PRO A 2 26.76 -30.60 15.41
C PRO A 2 25.70 -29.93 14.53
N GLU A 3 26.05 -28.79 13.95
CA GLU A 3 25.19 -27.98 13.08
C GLU A 3 24.83 -28.79 11.81
N HIS A 4 23.54 -28.81 11.41
CA HIS A 4 23.09 -29.60 10.26
C HIS A 4 23.82 -29.16 8.98
N PRO A 5 24.30 -30.08 8.12
CA PRO A 5 25.13 -29.73 6.95
C PRO A 5 24.48 -28.70 6.02
N GLN A 6 23.19 -28.87 5.72
CA GLN A 6 22.45 -27.96 4.85
C GLN A 6 22.24 -26.58 5.46
N PHE A 7 22.01 -26.50 6.78
CA PHE A 7 21.95 -25.21 7.49
C PHE A 7 23.28 -24.46 7.36
N LYS A 8 24.39 -25.17 7.53
CA LYS A 8 25.73 -24.60 7.41
C LYS A 8 26.00 -24.10 6.00
N GLU A 9 25.59 -24.85 4.98
CA GLU A 9 25.73 -24.47 3.57
C GLU A 9 25.00 -23.15 3.27
N PHE A 10 23.70 -23.04 3.59
CA PHE A 10 22.95 -21.80 3.37
C PHE A 10 23.51 -20.61 4.14
N LYS A 11 23.98 -20.84 5.37
CA LYS A 11 24.63 -19.81 6.17
C LYS A 11 25.93 -19.31 5.55
N GLU A 12 26.75 -20.20 4.99
CA GLU A 12 27.99 -19.85 4.31
C GLU A 12 27.72 -19.13 2.98
N GLN A 13 26.74 -19.61 2.21
CA GLN A 13 26.25 -18.99 0.98
C GLN A 13 25.78 -17.55 1.21
N LEU A 14 24.89 -17.34 2.18
CA LEU A 14 24.36 -16.01 2.50
C LEU A 14 25.48 -15.07 2.97
N LYS A 15 26.38 -15.53 3.86
CA LYS A 15 27.53 -14.72 4.32
C LYS A 15 28.48 -14.34 3.19
N ALA A 16 28.77 -15.27 2.28
CA ALA A 16 29.61 -15.01 1.12
C ALA A 16 28.97 -13.96 0.20
N LEU A 17 27.66 -14.07 -0.02
CA LEU A 17 26.90 -13.13 -0.85
C LEU A 17 26.87 -11.72 -0.24
N ILE A 18 26.57 -11.61 1.06
CA ILE A 18 26.61 -10.33 1.79
C ILE A 18 27.99 -9.71 1.66
N ARG A 19 29.07 -10.46 1.97
CA ARG A 19 30.44 -9.94 1.87
C ARG A 19 30.81 -9.48 0.47
N ARG A 20 30.34 -10.18 -0.58
CA ARG A 20 30.59 -9.83 -1.98
C ARG A 20 29.90 -8.54 -2.40
N HIS A 21 28.74 -8.24 -1.82
CA HIS A 21 27.91 -7.11 -2.22
C HIS A 21 27.93 -5.93 -1.24
N SER A 22 28.49 -6.10 -0.04
CA SER A 22 28.75 -5.00 0.88
C SER A 22 30.02 -4.23 0.52
N ASP A 23 29.97 -2.91 0.68
CA ASP A 23 31.12 -2.01 0.65
C ASP A 23 31.30 -1.36 2.03
N ARG A 24 32.47 -1.58 2.66
CA ARG A 24 32.79 -1.07 4.02
C ARG A 24 31.72 -1.35 5.09
N GLY A 25 31.06 -2.51 5.00
CA GLY A 25 30.01 -2.92 5.93
C GLY A 25 28.62 -2.34 5.64
N PHE A 26 28.47 -1.57 4.56
CA PHE A 26 27.18 -1.09 4.07
C PHE A 26 26.75 -1.87 2.82
N LEU A 27 25.46 -2.19 2.71
CA LEU A 27 24.90 -2.90 1.56
C LEU A 27 24.14 -1.92 0.65
N PRO A 28 24.69 -1.52 -0.52
CA PRO A 28 24.04 -0.57 -1.42
C PRO A 28 22.79 -1.17 -2.08
N TYR A 29 21.95 -0.32 -2.68
CA TYR A 29 20.66 -0.70 -3.28
C TYR A 29 20.70 -1.99 -4.11
N GLY A 30 21.62 -2.08 -5.08
CA GLY A 30 21.75 -3.27 -5.92
C GLY A 30 22.25 -4.51 -5.17
N GLY A 31 23.00 -4.33 -4.09
CA GLY A 31 23.40 -5.40 -3.17
C GLY A 31 22.24 -5.86 -2.31
N SER A 32 21.43 -4.93 -1.78
CA SER A 32 20.23 -5.23 -0.99
C SER A 32 19.27 -6.12 -1.76
N ASN A 33 18.98 -5.76 -3.01
CA ASN A 33 18.09 -6.53 -3.89
C ASN A 33 18.62 -7.95 -4.13
N ARG A 34 19.94 -8.12 -4.34
CA ARG A 34 20.54 -9.44 -4.59
C ARG A 34 20.52 -10.32 -3.35
N VAL A 35 20.87 -9.75 -2.20
CA VAL A 35 20.84 -10.48 -0.93
C VAL A 35 19.40 -10.84 -0.56
N GLY A 36 18.45 -9.92 -0.69
CA GLY A 36 17.02 -10.18 -0.45
C GLY A 36 16.50 -11.31 -1.34
N ALA A 37 16.79 -11.27 -2.65
CA ALA A 37 16.39 -12.34 -3.57
C ALA A 37 16.98 -13.71 -3.19
N GLU A 38 18.24 -13.74 -2.75
CA GLU A 38 18.87 -14.97 -2.28
C GLU A 38 18.22 -15.49 -0.99
N MET A 39 17.90 -14.61 -0.05
CA MET A 39 17.20 -15.00 1.17
C MET A 39 15.84 -15.62 0.86
N VAL A 40 15.09 -15.06 -0.11
CA VAL A 40 13.84 -15.66 -0.59
C VAL A 40 14.08 -17.03 -1.23
N ALA A 41 15.12 -17.19 -2.05
CA ALA A 41 15.45 -18.49 -2.64
C ALA A 41 15.86 -19.55 -1.60
N ILE A 42 16.50 -19.15 -0.50
CA ILE A 42 16.83 -20.05 0.62
C ILE A 42 15.56 -20.41 1.39
N LEU A 43 14.67 -19.44 1.63
CA LEU A 43 13.37 -19.66 2.26
C LEU A 43 12.52 -20.67 1.47
N GLU A 44 12.40 -20.52 0.16
CA GLU A 44 11.61 -21.43 -0.69
C GLU A 44 12.13 -22.87 -0.59
N GLN A 45 13.44 -23.05 -0.43
CA GLN A 45 14.05 -24.36 -0.20
C GLN A 45 13.80 -24.89 1.21
N ALA A 46 13.76 -24.01 2.23
CA ALA A 46 13.46 -24.38 3.61
C ALA A 46 11.99 -24.81 3.77
N GLU A 47 11.05 -24.12 3.12
CA GLU A 47 9.63 -24.48 3.11
C GLU A 47 9.36 -25.84 2.47
N ALA A 48 10.19 -26.26 1.52
CA ALA A 48 10.09 -27.57 0.86
C ALA A 48 10.69 -28.73 1.68
N MET A 49 11.22 -28.47 2.88
CA MET A 49 11.86 -29.50 3.70
C MET A 49 10.86 -30.30 4.54
N ASP A 50 11.10 -31.60 4.64
CA ASP A 50 10.33 -32.49 5.53
C ASP A 50 10.73 -32.36 7.02
N ASP A 51 11.91 -31.80 7.32
CA ASP A 51 12.39 -31.59 8.69
C ASP A 51 11.97 -30.20 9.20
N PRO A 52 10.95 -30.11 10.07
CA PRO A 52 10.42 -28.84 10.53
C PRO A 52 11.40 -28.08 11.45
N VAL A 53 12.32 -28.78 12.13
CA VAL A 53 13.31 -28.13 13.00
C VAL A 53 14.38 -27.47 12.16
N LEU A 54 14.85 -28.17 11.12
CA LEU A 54 15.81 -27.62 10.18
C LEU A 54 15.23 -26.40 9.44
N ALA A 55 13.99 -26.53 8.93
CA ALA A 55 13.30 -25.42 8.27
C ALA A 55 13.18 -24.22 9.21
N PHE A 56 12.71 -24.44 10.45
CA PHE A 56 12.59 -23.40 11.47
C PHE A 56 13.93 -22.71 11.75
N ASP A 57 15.02 -23.47 11.89
CA ASP A 57 16.34 -22.92 12.13
C ASP A 57 16.82 -22.03 10.98
N ILE A 58 16.62 -22.48 9.73
CA ILE A 58 16.95 -21.70 8.53
C ILE A 58 16.17 -20.39 8.53
N GLU A 59 14.86 -20.43 8.79
CA GLU A 59 14.04 -19.20 8.84
C GLU A 59 14.48 -18.25 9.96
N ILE A 60 14.80 -18.77 11.15
CA ILE A 60 15.36 -17.96 12.23
C ILE A 60 16.69 -17.32 11.82
N MET A 61 17.55 -18.05 11.10
CA MET A 61 18.79 -17.50 10.57
C MET A 61 18.51 -16.36 9.58
N LEU A 62 17.60 -16.55 8.63
CA LEU A 62 17.24 -15.54 7.63
C LEU A 62 16.72 -14.26 8.29
N VAL A 63 15.77 -14.39 9.23
CA VAL A 63 15.27 -13.26 10.03
C VAL A 63 16.41 -12.55 10.76
N LYS A 64 17.31 -13.29 11.41
CA LYS A 64 18.41 -12.72 12.19
C LYS A 64 19.47 -12.04 11.34
N GLU A 65 19.78 -12.55 10.16
CA GLU A 65 20.74 -11.91 9.26
C GLU A 65 20.10 -10.70 8.57
N GLY A 66 18.85 -10.83 8.10
CA GLY A 66 18.10 -9.73 7.51
C GLY A 66 17.96 -8.52 8.45
N ILE A 67 17.56 -8.75 9.71
CA ILE A 67 17.35 -7.66 10.67
C ILE A 67 18.65 -6.92 11.02
N LYS A 68 19.80 -7.61 10.99
CA LYS A 68 21.11 -6.97 11.19
C LYS A 68 21.50 -6.12 10.00
N LEU A 69 21.15 -6.55 8.79
CA LEU A 69 21.48 -5.84 7.56
C LEU A 69 20.62 -4.60 7.38
N LEU A 70 19.35 -4.61 7.80
CA LEU A 70 18.42 -3.49 7.58
C LEU A 70 18.98 -2.13 8.05
N SER A 71 19.64 -2.09 9.21
CA SER A 71 20.24 -0.85 9.74
C SER A 71 21.51 -0.40 9.00
N HIS A 72 22.01 -1.21 8.07
CA HIS A 72 23.25 -1.01 7.32
C HIS A 72 23.08 -1.27 5.81
N ALA A 73 21.86 -1.15 5.30
CA ALA A 73 21.54 -1.38 3.90
C ALA A 73 20.70 -0.24 3.32
N ASP A 74 20.86 0.03 2.03
CA ASP A 74 19.87 0.77 1.24
C ASP A 74 18.80 -0.21 0.76
N ASP A 75 17.85 -0.50 1.65
CA ASP A 75 16.68 -1.33 1.35
C ASP A 75 15.47 -0.50 0.89
N SER A 76 15.70 0.59 0.15
CA SER A 76 14.61 1.44 -0.37
C SER A 76 13.65 0.69 -1.30
N SER A 77 14.07 -0.46 -1.85
CA SER A 77 13.21 -1.40 -2.59
C SER A 77 12.33 -2.26 -1.69
N GLY A 78 12.68 -2.39 -0.40
CA GLY A 78 12.04 -3.27 0.57
C GLY A 78 12.39 -4.75 0.42
N SER A 79 13.44 -5.11 -0.34
CA SER A 79 13.79 -6.51 -0.63
C SER A 79 14.20 -7.30 0.61
N LEU A 80 15.01 -6.72 1.50
CA LEU A 80 15.37 -7.38 2.77
C LEU A 80 14.18 -7.42 3.72
N GLY A 81 13.43 -6.32 3.83
CA GLY A 81 12.22 -6.28 4.65
C GLY A 81 11.17 -7.31 4.20
N GLU A 82 11.06 -7.56 2.90
CA GLU A 82 10.20 -8.60 2.33
C GLU A 82 10.69 -10.01 2.67
N ALA A 83 11.98 -10.30 2.50
CA ALA A 83 12.54 -11.59 2.88
C ALA A 83 12.29 -11.91 4.37
N ILE A 84 12.52 -10.94 5.27
CA ILE A 84 12.25 -11.12 6.72
C ILE A 84 10.76 -11.37 6.96
N ARG A 85 9.87 -10.69 6.22
CA ARG A 85 8.42 -10.85 6.35
C ARG A 85 7.98 -12.25 5.93
N PHE A 86 8.47 -12.76 4.81
CA PHE A 86 8.19 -14.12 4.35
C PHE A 86 8.73 -15.15 5.32
N SER A 87 9.98 -15.01 5.80
CA SER A 87 10.51 -15.92 6.82
C SER A 87 9.69 -15.90 8.10
N SER A 88 9.21 -14.73 8.52
CA SER A 88 8.34 -14.63 9.70
C SER A 88 6.97 -15.31 9.48
N GLN A 89 6.46 -15.35 8.26
CA GLN A 89 5.23 -16.07 7.91
C GLN A 89 5.47 -17.59 7.90
N ALA A 90 6.58 -18.06 7.32
CA ALA A 90 6.98 -19.47 7.36
C ALA A 90 7.15 -19.95 8.82
N LEU A 91 7.79 -19.15 9.68
CA LEU A 91 7.90 -19.44 11.12
C LEU A 91 6.53 -19.57 11.81
N ALA A 92 5.57 -18.71 11.47
CA ALA A 92 4.21 -18.83 12.00
C ALA A 92 3.55 -20.16 11.59
N ALA A 93 3.63 -20.55 10.31
CA ALA A 93 3.09 -21.82 9.81
C ALA A 93 3.75 -23.05 10.49
N LEU A 94 5.07 -23.01 10.69
CA LEU A 94 5.80 -24.05 11.43
C LEU A 94 5.35 -24.11 12.91
N CYS A 95 5.04 -22.98 13.53
CA CYS A 95 4.55 -22.96 14.91
C CYS A 95 3.12 -23.50 15.06
N GLU A 96 2.27 -23.29 14.06
CA GLU A 96 0.90 -23.83 14.03
C GLU A 96 0.89 -25.36 13.96
N THR A 97 1.86 -25.94 13.26
CA THR A 97 1.98 -27.39 13.04
C THR A 97 3.03 -28.06 13.96
N ALA A 98 3.63 -27.31 14.88
CA ALA A 98 4.70 -27.81 15.74
C ALA A 98 4.25 -28.97 16.64
N ASP A 99 5.00 -30.08 16.56
CA ASP A 99 4.85 -31.21 17.46
C ASP A 99 5.30 -30.89 18.88
N GLU A 100 4.80 -31.64 19.87
CA GLU A 100 5.04 -31.35 21.29
C GLU A 100 6.53 -31.34 21.66
N ALA A 101 7.36 -32.13 20.95
CA ALA A 101 8.80 -32.18 21.14
C ALA A 101 9.49 -30.84 20.80
N ASN A 102 9.04 -30.16 19.75
CA ASN A 102 9.68 -28.93 19.26
C ASN A 102 9.07 -27.64 19.80
N ARG A 103 7.82 -27.66 20.30
CA ARG A 103 7.12 -26.46 20.79
C ARG A 103 7.96 -25.59 21.74
N LYS A 104 8.60 -26.21 22.74
CA LYS A 104 9.42 -25.47 23.71
C LYS A 104 10.61 -24.80 23.02
N TYR A 105 11.29 -25.52 22.14
CA TYR A 105 12.44 -25.03 21.41
C TYR A 105 12.07 -23.84 20.51
N PHE A 106 10.97 -23.96 19.75
CA PHE A 106 10.49 -22.90 18.87
C PHE A 106 10.09 -21.66 19.66
N PHE A 107 9.32 -21.83 20.73
CA PHE A 107 8.89 -20.72 21.59
C PHE A 107 10.07 -19.95 22.18
N GLU A 108 11.04 -20.66 22.79
CA GLU A 108 12.21 -20.03 23.41
C GLU A 108 13.10 -19.33 22.37
N THR A 109 13.24 -19.92 21.18
CA THR A 109 14.05 -19.36 20.09
C THR A 109 13.41 -18.11 19.49
N LEU A 110 12.09 -18.08 19.29
CA LEU A 110 11.36 -16.89 18.84
C LEU A 110 11.49 -15.76 19.84
N LEU A 111 11.26 -16.01 21.13
CA LEU A 111 11.40 -14.98 22.16
C LEU A 111 12.83 -14.43 22.27
N LYS A 112 13.84 -15.31 22.16
CA LYS A 112 15.24 -14.90 22.15
C LYS A 112 15.56 -14.03 20.94
N THR A 113 15.01 -14.37 19.78
CA THR A 113 15.23 -13.63 18.52
C THR A 113 14.51 -12.29 18.55
N ALA A 114 13.29 -12.23 19.07
CA ALA A 114 12.52 -11.01 19.26
C ALA A 114 13.20 -10.01 20.22
N LYS A 115 14.08 -10.46 21.12
CA LYS A 115 14.85 -9.60 22.04
C LYS A 115 16.10 -8.94 21.41
N LEU A 116 16.44 -9.24 20.15
CA LEU A 116 17.58 -8.63 19.48
C LEU A 116 17.38 -7.12 19.31
N GLN A 117 18.46 -6.34 19.38
CA GLN A 117 18.38 -4.88 19.25
C GLN A 117 17.70 -4.44 17.94
N GLY A 118 18.03 -5.08 16.82
CA GLY A 118 17.40 -4.78 15.53
C GLY A 118 15.87 -5.00 15.53
N MET A 119 15.35 -5.91 16.36
CA MET A 119 13.90 -6.10 16.51
C MET A 119 13.24 -4.99 17.33
N ARG A 120 14.00 -4.22 18.11
CA ARG A 120 13.50 -3.02 18.80
C ARG A 120 13.52 -1.81 17.89
N ASP A 121 14.57 -1.69 17.10
CA ASP A 121 14.71 -0.61 16.11
C ASP A 121 13.65 -0.74 15.01
N TRP A 122 13.24 -1.98 14.70
CA TRP A 122 12.20 -2.35 13.75
C TRP A 122 11.14 -3.24 14.44
N ALA A 123 10.37 -2.62 15.34
CA ALA A 123 9.42 -3.31 16.23
C ALA A 123 8.38 -4.18 15.51
N ASP A 124 8.01 -3.84 14.27
CA ASP A 124 7.03 -4.60 13.49
C ASP A 124 7.49 -6.05 13.24
N PHE A 125 8.78 -6.27 12.96
CA PHE A 125 9.34 -7.62 12.83
C PHE A 125 9.38 -8.35 14.17
N GLY A 126 9.68 -7.64 15.26
CA GLY A 126 9.60 -8.19 16.62
C GLY A 126 8.20 -8.72 16.95
N PHE A 127 7.16 -7.92 16.68
CA PHE A 127 5.78 -8.33 16.90
C PHE A 127 5.34 -9.51 16.04
N ARG A 128 5.84 -9.65 14.81
CA ARG A 128 5.57 -10.84 13.97
C ARG A 128 6.07 -12.13 14.62
N LEU A 129 7.29 -12.12 15.16
CA LEU A 129 7.82 -13.28 15.89
C LEU A 129 7.05 -13.58 17.17
N LEU A 130 6.59 -12.54 17.89
CA LEU A 130 5.77 -12.74 19.07
C LEU A 130 4.40 -13.34 18.72
N LYS A 131 3.76 -12.91 17.64
CA LYS A 131 2.51 -13.53 17.16
C LYS A 131 2.70 -15.01 16.82
N ALA A 132 3.81 -15.39 16.18
CA ALA A 132 4.14 -16.80 15.97
C ALA A 132 4.34 -17.55 17.30
N ALA A 133 5.03 -16.93 18.28
CA ALA A 133 5.26 -17.52 19.59
C ALA A 133 3.96 -17.71 20.40
N VAL A 134 2.98 -16.82 20.26
CA VAL A 134 1.69 -16.90 20.98
C VAL A 134 0.93 -18.20 20.65
N VAL A 135 1.04 -18.69 19.42
CA VAL A 135 0.45 -19.99 19.01
C VAL A 135 0.95 -21.14 19.89
N LEU A 136 2.17 -21.01 20.44
CA LEU A 136 2.81 -22.03 21.25
C LEU A 136 2.47 -21.94 22.76
N VAL A 137 1.85 -20.85 23.23
CA VAL A 137 1.55 -20.58 24.64
C VAL A 137 0.52 -21.58 25.21
N ARG A 138 0.80 -22.10 26.41
CA ARG A 138 -0.03 -23.08 27.15
C ARG A 138 -0.36 -22.67 28.57
N ASP A 139 0.41 -21.75 29.15
CA ASP A 139 0.25 -21.33 30.54
C ASP A 139 0.59 -19.84 30.74
N GLU A 140 0.21 -19.35 31.92
CA GLU A 140 0.41 -17.96 32.32
C GLU A 140 1.90 -17.57 32.40
N LYS A 141 2.80 -18.52 32.68
CA LYS A 141 4.25 -18.23 32.74
C LYS A 141 4.81 -17.95 31.35
N GLN A 142 4.33 -18.68 30.34
CA GLN A 142 4.69 -18.43 28.94
C GLN A 142 4.08 -17.11 28.46
N ALA A 143 2.81 -16.83 28.79
CA ALA A 143 2.17 -15.55 28.50
C ALA A 143 2.96 -14.37 29.06
N GLN A 144 3.38 -14.45 30.33
CA GLN A 144 4.16 -13.41 30.98
C GLN A 144 5.49 -13.13 30.25
N LYS A 145 6.17 -14.17 29.77
CA LYS A 145 7.39 -13.99 28.97
C LYS A 145 7.12 -13.24 27.67
N VAL A 146 5.99 -13.49 27.00
CA VAL A 146 5.59 -12.76 25.79
C VAL A 146 5.34 -11.29 26.11
N TYR A 147 4.57 -10.99 27.17
CA TYR A 147 4.30 -9.62 27.61
C TYR A 147 5.56 -8.84 27.97
N GLU A 148 6.54 -9.49 28.61
CA GLU A 148 7.85 -8.88 28.89
C GLU A 148 8.60 -8.48 27.61
N VAL A 149 8.55 -9.32 26.56
CA VAL A 149 9.20 -8.97 25.28
C VAL A 149 8.43 -7.86 24.58
N CYS A 150 7.09 -7.92 24.53
CA CYS A 150 6.23 -6.86 24.01
C CYS A 150 6.57 -5.50 24.62
N GLY A 151 6.62 -5.43 25.96
CA GLY A 151 6.93 -4.18 26.67
C GLY A 151 8.33 -3.65 26.39
N SER A 152 9.26 -4.50 25.94
CA SER A 152 10.62 -4.08 25.58
C SER A 152 10.72 -3.36 24.24
N PHE A 153 9.66 -3.36 23.42
CA PHE A 153 9.57 -2.61 22.16
C PHE A 153 9.16 -1.15 22.35
N GLY A 154 8.78 -0.76 23.57
CA GLY A 154 8.42 0.63 23.89
C GLY A 154 7.06 1.03 23.35
N THR A 155 6.91 2.29 22.97
CA THR A 155 5.64 2.87 22.52
C THR A 155 5.74 3.43 21.12
N THR A 156 4.58 3.61 20.48
CA THR A 156 4.44 4.36 19.24
C THR A 156 4.89 5.82 19.40
N PHE A 157 5.08 6.54 18.30
CA PHE A 157 5.44 7.96 18.33
C PHE A 157 4.46 8.84 19.12
N SER A 158 3.18 8.46 19.19
CA SER A 158 2.16 9.16 19.99
C SER A 158 2.23 8.85 21.49
N GLY A 159 3.16 8.01 21.92
CA GLY A 159 3.28 7.54 23.31
C GLY A 159 2.28 6.43 23.69
N SER A 160 1.42 5.99 22.75
CA SER A 160 0.51 4.87 22.98
C SER A 160 1.19 3.52 22.75
N LYS A 161 0.65 2.46 23.36
CA LYS A 161 1.08 1.08 23.08
C LYS A 161 0.92 0.74 21.60
N TYR A 162 1.74 -0.19 21.12
CA TYR A 162 1.56 -0.69 19.77
C TYR A 162 0.25 -1.48 19.66
N PRO A 163 -0.52 -1.33 18.57
CA PRO A 163 -1.73 -2.13 18.36
C PRO A 163 -1.47 -3.64 18.44
N ASP A 164 -0.29 -4.09 18.00
CA ASP A 164 0.15 -5.48 18.09
C ASP A 164 0.15 -6.03 19.51
N GLU A 165 0.43 -5.21 20.54
CA GLU A 165 0.35 -5.65 21.93
C GLU A 165 -1.08 -6.06 22.31
N HIS A 166 -2.08 -5.32 21.83
CA HIS A 166 -3.49 -5.65 22.07
C HIS A 166 -3.90 -6.91 21.32
N LEU A 167 -3.44 -7.09 20.08
CA LEU A 167 -3.71 -8.30 19.30
C LEU A 167 -3.05 -9.55 19.91
N ILE A 168 -1.82 -9.42 20.40
CA ILE A 168 -1.12 -10.49 21.12
C ILE A 168 -1.85 -10.85 22.41
N THR A 169 -2.26 -9.83 23.19
CA THR A 169 -3.02 -10.05 24.42
C THR A 169 -4.34 -10.76 24.12
N TYR A 170 -5.06 -10.33 23.08
CA TYR A 170 -6.27 -10.99 22.62
C TYR A 170 -6.04 -12.48 22.33
N GLN A 171 -5.01 -12.81 21.55
CA GLN A 171 -4.70 -14.20 21.18
C GLN A 171 -4.32 -15.06 22.39
N ILE A 172 -3.59 -14.49 23.37
CA ILE A 172 -3.26 -15.17 24.63
C ILE A 172 -4.53 -15.44 25.44
N VAL A 173 -5.39 -14.43 25.63
CA VAL A 173 -6.66 -14.58 26.37
C VAL A 173 -7.54 -15.63 25.70
N GLU A 174 -7.67 -15.61 24.38
CA GLU A 174 -8.44 -16.63 23.64
C GLU A 174 -7.88 -18.04 23.87
N ARG A 175 -6.55 -18.18 23.97
CA ARG A 175 -5.89 -19.47 24.19
C ARG A 175 -6.06 -20.02 25.60
N LEU A 176 -5.92 -19.16 26.60
CA LEU A 176 -5.85 -19.56 28.01
C LEU A 176 -7.21 -19.53 28.70
N GLU A 177 -8.08 -18.60 28.31
CA GLU A 177 -9.35 -18.33 28.98
C GLU A 177 -10.58 -18.61 28.10
N GLY A 178 -10.38 -18.79 26.79
CA GLY A 178 -11.44 -19.13 25.84
C GLY A 178 -12.11 -17.92 25.15
N PRO A 179 -13.04 -18.20 24.22
CA PRO A 179 -13.60 -17.20 23.32
C PRO A 179 -14.45 -16.14 24.03
N GLU A 180 -15.15 -16.46 25.12
CA GLU A 180 -15.96 -15.48 25.84
C GLU A 180 -15.08 -14.42 26.53
N ALA A 181 -13.92 -14.82 27.05
CA ALA A 181 -12.96 -13.91 27.67
C ALA A 181 -12.29 -13.01 26.62
N SER A 182 -11.93 -13.57 25.47
CA SER A 182 -11.30 -12.81 24.40
C SER A 182 -12.28 -11.85 23.71
N ASP A 183 -13.54 -12.22 23.54
CA ASP A 183 -14.59 -11.33 23.03
C ASP A 183 -14.82 -10.15 24.00
N ARG A 184 -14.84 -10.38 25.33
CA ARG A 184 -14.87 -9.28 26.32
C ARG A 184 -13.65 -8.37 26.21
N TYR A 185 -12.47 -8.94 25.97
CA TYR A 185 -11.26 -8.16 25.78
C TYR A 185 -11.37 -7.25 24.54
N LEU A 186 -11.83 -7.77 23.40
CA LEU A 186 -12.05 -6.96 22.19
C LEU A 186 -12.98 -5.79 22.46
N MET A 187 -14.15 -6.06 23.05
CA MET A 187 -15.18 -5.04 23.31
C MET A 187 -14.71 -3.94 24.25
N LYS A 188 -13.76 -4.24 25.14
CA LYS A 188 -13.17 -3.26 26.07
C LYS A 188 -12.12 -2.35 25.42
N ASN A 189 -11.52 -2.76 24.31
CA ASN A 189 -10.37 -2.08 23.68
C ASN A 189 -10.70 -1.58 22.24
N LEU A 190 -11.99 -1.31 21.94
CA LEU A 190 -12.47 -0.89 20.61
C LEU A 190 -11.96 0.48 20.15
N GLU A 191 -11.30 1.25 21.02
CA GLU A 191 -10.62 2.49 20.67
C GLU A 191 -9.36 2.27 19.82
N VAL A 192 -8.77 1.07 19.89
CA VAL A 192 -7.64 0.64 19.05
C VAL A 192 -8.21 0.16 17.72
N PHE A 193 -7.76 0.76 16.62
CA PHE A 193 -8.32 0.54 15.28
C PHE A 193 -8.26 -0.94 14.88
N GLU A 194 -7.09 -1.57 15.06
CA GLU A 194 -6.80 -2.95 14.68
C GLU A 194 -7.61 -3.95 15.53
N VAL A 195 -7.87 -3.61 16.80
CA VAL A 195 -8.73 -4.42 17.69
C VAL A 195 -10.18 -4.36 17.23
N ARG A 196 -10.67 -3.15 16.89
CA ARG A 196 -12.02 -3.01 16.34
C ARG A 196 -12.15 -3.72 14.99
N GLU A 197 -11.13 -3.66 14.14
CA GLU A 197 -11.12 -4.33 12.84
C GLU A 197 -11.24 -5.85 13.04
N LEU A 198 -10.49 -6.41 13.99
CA LEU A 198 -10.62 -7.81 14.35
C LEU A 198 -12.03 -8.15 14.88
N ALA A 199 -12.61 -7.31 15.73
CA ALA A 199 -13.98 -7.50 16.22
C ALA A 199 -15.02 -7.50 15.10
N VAL A 200 -14.89 -6.58 14.13
CA VAL A 200 -15.75 -6.52 12.93
C VAL A 200 -15.58 -7.79 12.09
N ASN A 201 -14.34 -8.19 11.79
CA ASN A 201 -14.08 -9.39 10.99
C ASN A 201 -14.66 -10.65 11.66
N LYS A 202 -14.48 -10.83 12.97
CA LYS A 202 -15.09 -11.97 13.70
C LYS A 202 -16.62 -11.94 13.66
N ALA A 203 -17.24 -10.76 13.76
CA ALA A 203 -18.69 -10.63 13.61
C ALA A 203 -19.14 -11.02 12.18
N LEU A 204 -18.41 -10.60 11.15
CA LEU A 204 -18.66 -10.98 9.75
C LEU A 204 -18.48 -12.48 9.50
N GLU A 205 -17.43 -13.10 10.05
CA GLU A 205 -17.20 -14.56 9.98
C GLU A 205 -18.37 -15.34 10.60
N ARG A 206 -18.92 -14.83 11.69
CA ARG A 206 -20.11 -15.39 12.36
C ARG A 206 -21.43 -15.00 11.69
N LYS A 207 -21.39 -14.19 10.62
CA LYS A 207 -22.54 -13.56 9.95
C LYS A 207 -23.43 -12.73 10.88
N ASP A 208 -22.86 -12.23 11.97
CA ASP A 208 -23.50 -11.24 12.86
C ASP A 208 -23.35 -9.84 12.26
N TYR A 209 -24.10 -9.60 11.18
CA TYR A 209 -24.08 -8.33 10.46
C TYR A 209 -24.52 -7.15 11.33
N ALA A 210 -25.43 -7.38 12.30
CA ALA A 210 -25.92 -6.34 13.19
C ALA A 210 -24.80 -5.81 14.10
N LEU A 211 -24.03 -6.72 14.72
CA LEU A 211 -22.87 -6.32 15.53
C LEU A 211 -21.78 -5.66 14.66
N ALA A 212 -21.47 -6.24 13.49
CA ALA A 212 -20.48 -5.68 12.58
C ALA A 212 -20.84 -4.25 12.16
N GLU A 213 -22.09 -4.03 11.76
CA GLU A 213 -22.62 -2.71 11.41
C GLU A 213 -22.48 -1.73 12.58
N GLN A 214 -22.93 -2.13 13.78
CA GLN A 214 -22.85 -1.31 14.97
C GLN A 214 -21.41 -0.84 15.25
N LEU A 215 -20.45 -1.76 15.18
CA LEU A 215 -19.04 -1.46 15.43
C LEU A 215 -18.48 -0.45 14.43
N CYS A 216 -18.81 -0.59 13.14
CA CYS A 216 -18.39 0.33 12.08
C CYS A 216 -19.03 1.72 12.22
N VAL A 217 -20.35 1.78 12.41
CA VAL A 217 -21.09 3.05 12.57
C VAL A 217 -20.57 3.83 13.78
N GLN A 218 -20.37 3.14 14.91
CA GLN A 218 -19.80 3.77 16.11
C GLN A 218 -18.37 4.29 15.87
N ALA A 219 -17.58 3.61 15.03
CA ALA A 219 -16.22 4.05 14.74
C ALA A 219 -16.22 5.37 13.95
N MET A 220 -17.08 5.43 12.93
CA MET A 220 -17.26 6.60 12.08
C MET A 220 -17.84 7.79 12.84
N SER A 221 -18.69 7.57 13.85
CA SER A 221 -19.26 8.65 14.67
C SER A 221 -18.27 9.22 15.70
N GLN A 222 -17.34 8.41 16.21
CA GLN A 222 -16.41 8.79 17.29
C GLN A 222 -15.20 9.61 16.84
N ARG A 223 -14.81 9.53 15.55
CA ARG A 223 -13.62 10.23 15.03
C ARG A 223 -13.92 10.86 13.67
N LYS A 224 -14.49 12.08 13.69
CA LYS A 224 -14.80 12.86 12.47
C LYS A 224 -13.58 13.24 11.62
N GLU A 225 -12.36 13.16 12.15
CA GLU A 225 -11.19 13.84 11.57
C GLU A 225 -10.24 12.95 10.74
N TRP A 226 -10.45 11.63 10.65
CA TRP A 226 -9.45 10.71 10.06
C TRP A 226 -9.98 10.07 8.77
N GLY A 227 -9.91 10.81 7.66
CA GLY A 227 -10.49 10.45 6.36
C GLY A 227 -10.18 9.04 5.86
N ASP A 228 -8.91 8.60 5.91
CA ASP A 228 -8.50 7.27 5.42
C ASP A 228 -9.01 6.10 6.29
N ARG A 229 -9.16 6.29 7.61
CA ARG A 229 -9.65 5.22 8.49
C ARG A 229 -11.17 5.03 8.37
N ASN A 230 -11.91 6.10 8.09
CA ASN A 230 -13.34 6.01 7.84
C ASN A 230 -13.67 5.27 6.54
N LEU A 231 -12.77 5.30 5.55
CA LEU A 231 -12.95 4.52 4.33
C LEU A 231 -13.06 3.02 4.62
N LYS A 232 -12.20 2.47 5.50
CA LYS A 232 -12.21 1.03 5.80
C LYS A 232 -13.53 0.60 6.45
N TRP A 233 -14.05 1.40 7.39
CA TRP A 233 -15.35 1.15 8.00
C TRP A 233 -16.49 1.27 6.99
N ALA A 234 -16.45 2.27 6.12
CA ALA A 234 -17.44 2.43 5.05
C ALA A 234 -17.42 1.25 4.05
N GLN A 235 -16.24 0.68 3.76
CA GLN A 235 -16.12 -0.52 2.93
C GLN A 235 -16.71 -1.76 3.60
N PHE A 236 -16.50 -1.94 4.90
CA PHE A 236 -17.18 -3.01 5.64
C PHE A 236 -18.71 -2.84 5.59
N LEU A 237 -19.21 -1.63 5.83
CA LEU A 237 -20.64 -1.31 5.74
C LEU A 237 -21.20 -1.55 4.34
N GLU A 238 -20.47 -1.17 3.30
CA GLU A 238 -20.87 -1.43 1.91
C GLU A 238 -21.00 -2.92 1.62
N SER A 239 -20.07 -3.74 2.12
CA SER A 239 -20.14 -5.20 1.97
C SER A 239 -21.30 -5.79 2.78
N ILE A 240 -21.51 -5.32 4.03
CA ILE A 240 -22.64 -5.71 4.88
C ILE A 240 -23.97 -5.42 4.17
N TYR A 241 -24.18 -4.19 3.72
CA TYR A 241 -25.46 -3.78 3.10
C TYR A 241 -25.69 -4.44 1.73
N THR A 242 -24.63 -4.81 1.03
CA THR A 242 -24.73 -5.63 -0.17
C THR A 242 -25.23 -7.03 0.17
N GLU A 243 -24.67 -7.70 1.19
CA GLU A 243 -25.07 -9.05 1.62
C GLU A 243 -26.47 -9.09 2.25
N THR A 244 -26.84 -8.07 3.02
CA THR A 244 -28.16 -7.98 3.67
C THR A 244 -29.25 -7.44 2.75
N ASN A 245 -28.93 -7.05 1.51
CA ASN A 245 -29.81 -6.40 0.55
C ASN A 245 -30.47 -5.10 1.08
N ASP A 246 -29.76 -4.35 1.92
CA ASP A 246 -30.21 -3.06 2.42
C ASP A 246 -29.87 -1.94 1.42
N SER A 247 -30.74 -1.76 0.42
CA SER A 247 -30.49 -0.81 -0.68
C SER A 247 -30.48 0.66 -0.25
N GLU A 248 -31.13 1.02 0.85
CA GLU A 248 -31.15 2.41 1.32
C GLU A 248 -29.81 2.75 1.96
N LYS A 249 -29.35 1.95 2.92
CA LYS A 249 -28.04 2.18 3.55
C LYS A 249 -26.87 1.95 2.60
N LEU A 250 -27.01 1.04 1.64
CA LEU A 250 -26.00 0.83 0.60
C LEU A 250 -25.80 2.09 -0.26
N GLU A 251 -26.88 2.77 -0.62
CA GLU A 251 -26.79 4.05 -1.36
C GLU A 251 -26.04 5.10 -0.55
N GLU A 252 -26.41 5.28 0.73
CA GLU A 252 -25.80 6.26 1.62
C GLU A 252 -24.29 6.03 1.78
N VAL A 253 -23.87 4.78 2.04
CA VAL A 253 -22.45 4.49 2.26
C VAL A 253 -21.63 4.57 0.98
N VAL A 254 -22.18 4.14 -0.16
CA VAL A 254 -21.50 4.26 -1.47
C VAL A 254 -21.33 5.74 -1.82
N HIS A 255 -22.33 6.57 -1.55
CA HIS A 255 -22.22 8.01 -1.73
C HIS A 255 -21.14 8.60 -0.81
N TYR A 256 -21.10 8.19 0.47
CA TYR A 256 -20.05 8.61 1.40
C TYR A 256 -18.65 8.23 0.92
N ILE A 257 -18.44 7.00 0.41
CA ILE A 257 -17.16 6.54 -0.12
C ILE A 257 -16.71 7.38 -1.32
N LEU A 258 -17.65 7.81 -2.18
CA LEU A 258 -17.37 8.73 -3.28
C LEU A 258 -16.88 10.08 -2.79
N LEU A 259 -17.49 10.63 -1.75
CA LEU A 259 -17.07 11.90 -1.13
C LEU A 259 -15.66 11.82 -0.52
N LEU A 260 -15.17 10.62 -0.20
CA LEU A 260 -13.77 10.37 0.19
C LEU A 260 -12.80 10.25 -1.02
N GLY A 261 -13.25 10.57 -2.23
CA GLY A 261 -12.42 10.55 -3.45
C GLY A 261 -12.26 9.18 -4.10
N LYS A 262 -12.99 8.14 -3.65
CA LYS A 262 -12.92 6.80 -4.28
C LYS A 262 -13.84 6.71 -5.49
N THR A 263 -13.46 7.39 -6.55
CA THR A 263 -14.24 7.56 -7.80
C THR A 263 -14.68 6.25 -8.46
N LEU A 264 -13.97 5.14 -8.23
CA LEU A 264 -14.35 3.81 -8.69
C LEU A 264 -15.72 3.33 -8.17
N TYR A 265 -16.28 3.97 -7.14
CA TYR A 265 -17.63 3.70 -6.64
C TYR A 265 -18.74 4.38 -7.45
N TYR A 266 -18.41 5.25 -8.41
CA TYR A 266 -19.38 6.01 -9.20
C TYR A 266 -20.31 5.11 -10.02
N PRO A 267 -19.82 4.09 -10.75
CA PRO A 267 -20.70 3.15 -11.45
C PRO A 267 -21.67 2.43 -10.52
N LYS A 268 -21.23 2.07 -9.30
CA LYS A 268 -22.08 1.41 -8.32
C LYS A 268 -23.22 2.33 -7.85
N LEU A 269 -22.92 3.60 -7.52
CA LEU A 269 -23.97 4.56 -7.14
C LEU A 269 -24.95 4.81 -8.29
N LYS A 270 -24.44 4.94 -9.53
CA LYS A 270 -25.25 5.09 -10.72
C LYS A 270 -26.25 3.94 -10.88
N LEU A 271 -25.79 2.69 -10.76
CA LEU A 271 -26.68 1.52 -10.86
C LEU A 271 -27.78 1.52 -9.79
N LEU A 272 -27.47 1.95 -8.56
CA LEU A 272 -28.47 2.08 -7.49
C LEU A 272 -29.55 3.13 -7.84
N TYR A 273 -29.14 4.26 -8.41
CA TYR A 273 -30.08 5.29 -8.87
C TYR A 273 -30.88 4.87 -10.10
N GLU A 274 -30.29 4.11 -11.02
CA GLU A 274 -30.99 3.55 -12.19
C GLU A 274 -32.05 2.53 -11.76
N ALA A 275 -31.73 1.64 -10.81
CA ALA A 275 -32.68 0.68 -10.25
C ALA A 275 -33.89 1.36 -9.59
N LYS A 276 -33.69 2.55 -9.01
CA LYS A 276 -34.74 3.39 -8.43
C LYS A 276 -35.46 4.29 -9.45
N GLY A 277 -35.00 4.35 -10.69
CA GLY A 277 -35.56 5.22 -11.74
C GLY A 277 -35.32 6.72 -11.51
N ILE A 278 -34.33 7.09 -10.69
CA ILE A 278 -34.05 8.49 -10.31
C ILE A 278 -32.71 9.01 -10.85
N TRP A 279 -31.99 8.22 -11.65
CA TRP A 279 -30.66 8.57 -12.16
C TRP A 279 -30.62 9.94 -12.86
N GLU A 280 -31.52 10.18 -13.81
CA GLU A 280 -31.55 11.44 -14.57
C GLU A 280 -31.78 12.66 -13.67
N GLN A 281 -32.50 12.49 -12.55
CA GLN A 281 -32.74 13.57 -11.58
C GLN A 281 -31.55 13.78 -10.64
N LYS A 282 -30.80 12.72 -10.34
CA LYS A 282 -29.69 12.72 -9.38
C LYS A 282 -28.32 13.01 -9.99
N ARG A 283 -28.14 12.78 -11.30
CA ARG A 283 -26.86 12.92 -12.01
C ARG A 283 -26.22 14.30 -11.83
N GLU A 284 -26.92 15.36 -12.24
CA GLU A 284 -26.34 16.72 -12.21
C GLU A 284 -26.09 17.23 -10.77
N PRO A 285 -27.04 17.07 -9.81
CA PRO A 285 -26.76 17.42 -8.41
C PRO A 285 -25.57 16.68 -7.82
N LEU A 286 -25.41 15.39 -8.13
CA LEU A 286 -24.27 14.59 -7.67
C LEU A 286 -22.94 15.13 -8.23
N LEU A 287 -22.88 15.41 -9.54
CA LEU A 287 -21.66 15.95 -10.15
C LEU A 287 -21.29 17.33 -9.57
N GLN A 288 -22.28 18.18 -9.32
CA GLN A 288 -22.08 19.48 -8.69
C GLN A 288 -21.58 19.36 -7.24
N GLU A 289 -22.12 18.42 -6.47
CA GLU A 289 -21.62 18.15 -5.12
C GLU A 289 -20.15 17.69 -5.17
N LEU A 290 -19.85 16.69 -5.99
CA LEU A 290 -18.51 16.13 -6.13
C LEU A 290 -17.49 17.14 -6.67
N SER A 291 -17.89 18.10 -7.50
CA SER A 291 -16.98 19.16 -7.97
C SER A 291 -16.49 20.07 -6.84
N THR A 292 -17.26 20.18 -5.76
CA THR A 292 -16.90 21.01 -4.59
C THR A 292 -16.16 20.23 -3.51
N GLN A 293 -16.45 18.94 -3.37
CA GLN A 293 -15.90 18.10 -2.31
C GLN A 293 -14.59 17.42 -2.71
N LEU A 294 -14.42 17.08 -3.99
CA LEU A 294 -13.27 16.35 -4.47
C LEU A 294 -12.11 17.25 -4.88
N MET A 295 -10.89 16.72 -4.73
CA MET A 295 -9.72 17.32 -5.36
C MET A 295 -9.87 17.27 -6.87
N SER A 296 -9.34 18.28 -7.58
CA SER A 296 -9.47 18.39 -9.05
C SER A 296 -9.01 17.14 -9.80
N GLN A 297 -8.01 16.41 -9.28
CA GLN A 297 -7.52 15.16 -9.88
C GLN A 297 -8.55 14.04 -9.80
N ASP A 298 -9.18 13.88 -8.64
CA ASP A 298 -10.22 12.87 -8.41
C ASP A 298 -11.48 13.23 -9.21
N TYR A 299 -11.91 14.50 -9.17
CA TYR A 299 -13.07 14.92 -9.96
C TYR A 299 -12.84 14.75 -11.47
N ALA A 300 -11.65 15.07 -11.99
CA ALA A 300 -11.31 14.83 -13.39
C ALA A 300 -11.35 13.33 -13.76
N SER A 301 -10.86 12.46 -12.87
CA SER A 301 -10.93 11.00 -13.05
C SER A 301 -12.39 10.54 -13.12
N LEU A 302 -13.24 11.07 -12.24
CA LEU A 302 -14.67 10.77 -12.23
C LEU A 302 -15.36 11.22 -13.51
N LEU A 303 -15.16 12.46 -13.96
CA LEU A 303 -15.75 12.97 -15.19
C LEU A 303 -15.33 12.14 -16.41
N ASN A 304 -14.05 11.75 -16.47
CA ASN A 304 -13.54 10.88 -17.51
C ASN A 304 -14.21 9.49 -17.50
N GLN A 305 -14.44 8.91 -16.33
CA GLN A 305 -15.17 7.63 -16.18
C GLN A 305 -16.65 7.77 -16.55
N ALA A 306 -17.28 8.91 -16.20
CA ALA A 306 -18.67 9.21 -16.47
C ALA A 306 -18.94 9.61 -17.94
N GLY A 307 -17.91 9.90 -18.73
CA GLY A 307 -18.04 10.40 -20.10
C GLY A 307 -18.45 11.87 -20.19
N GLU A 308 -18.27 12.64 -19.12
CA GLU A 308 -18.62 14.05 -19.02
C GLU A 308 -17.53 14.94 -19.63
N PHE A 309 -17.22 14.74 -20.91
CA PHE A 309 -16.04 15.35 -21.55
C PHE A 309 -16.13 16.88 -21.69
N GLU A 310 -17.33 17.44 -21.79
CA GLU A 310 -17.54 18.90 -21.81
C GLU A 310 -17.17 19.53 -20.45
N LYS A 311 -17.70 18.97 -19.35
CA LYS A 311 -17.34 19.38 -17.98
C LYS A 311 -15.86 19.14 -17.68
N LEU A 312 -15.29 18.06 -18.23
CA LEU A 312 -13.86 17.78 -18.08
C LEU A 312 -13.03 18.84 -18.81
N LEU A 313 -13.41 19.25 -20.03
CA LEU A 313 -12.76 20.34 -20.75
C LEU A 313 -12.78 21.65 -19.96
N ASP A 314 -13.91 22.00 -19.34
CA ASP A 314 -14.00 23.17 -18.45
C ASP A 314 -13.03 23.08 -17.28
N LEU A 315 -12.95 21.91 -16.63
CA LEU A 315 -12.00 21.69 -15.55
C LEU A 315 -10.54 21.80 -16.04
N LEU A 316 -10.23 21.35 -17.27
CA LEU A 316 -8.90 21.52 -17.86
C LEU A 316 -8.55 22.99 -18.11
N ARG A 317 -9.53 23.84 -18.46
CA ARG A 317 -9.34 25.30 -18.60
C ARG A 317 -8.95 25.93 -17.26
N GLU A 318 -9.57 25.49 -16.17
CA GLU A 318 -9.29 25.97 -14.82
C GLU A 318 -8.00 25.40 -14.21
N ARG A 319 -7.62 24.18 -14.59
CA ARG A 319 -6.51 23.40 -14.00
C ARG A 319 -5.65 22.79 -15.10
N LYS A 320 -4.90 23.65 -15.79
CA LYS A 320 -4.07 23.29 -16.97
C LYS A 320 -3.22 22.03 -16.81
N TYR A 321 -2.66 21.77 -15.62
CA TYR A 321 -1.81 20.61 -15.38
C TYR A 321 -2.50 19.25 -15.63
N LEU A 322 -3.84 19.21 -15.63
CA LEU A 322 -4.60 18.00 -15.88
C LEU A 322 -4.58 17.59 -17.37
N ILE A 323 -4.19 18.49 -18.28
CA ILE A 323 -4.13 18.22 -19.73
C ILE A 323 -3.22 17.04 -20.07
N GLN A 324 -2.17 16.81 -19.29
CA GLN A 324 -1.23 15.69 -19.49
C GLN A 324 -1.88 14.33 -19.23
N TYR A 325 -2.93 14.28 -18.43
CA TYR A 325 -3.62 13.04 -18.09
C TYR A 325 -4.84 12.79 -18.97
N TYR A 326 -5.60 13.85 -19.30
CA TYR A 326 -6.90 13.72 -19.94
C TYR A 326 -6.99 14.33 -21.34
N GLY A 327 -6.01 15.15 -21.76
CA GLY A 327 -6.08 15.90 -23.02
C GLY A 327 -6.28 15.01 -24.24
N LYS A 328 -5.57 13.89 -24.37
CA LYS A 328 -5.79 12.95 -25.49
C LYS A 328 -7.21 12.40 -25.56
N ARG A 329 -7.88 12.25 -24.42
CA ARG A 329 -9.25 11.74 -24.38
C ARG A 329 -10.24 12.81 -24.80
N VAL A 330 -10.09 14.02 -24.23
CA VAL A 330 -10.95 15.18 -24.52
C VAL A 330 -10.79 15.66 -25.97
N ALA A 331 -9.57 15.60 -26.52
CA ALA A 331 -9.29 16.01 -27.90
C ALA A 331 -10.06 15.20 -28.96
N LYS A 332 -10.60 14.03 -28.63
CA LYS A 332 -11.40 13.23 -29.57
C LYS A 332 -12.72 13.92 -29.93
N ASP A 333 -13.32 14.58 -28.94
CA ASP A 333 -14.62 15.25 -29.08
C ASP A 333 -14.45 16.77 -29.20
N PHE A 334 -13.38 17.34 -28.61
CA PHE A 334 -13.09 18.78 -28.57
C PHE A 334 -11.63 19.09 -28.98
N PRO A 335 -11.22 18.80 -30.23
CA PRO A 335 -9.83 18.91 -30.65
C PRO A 335 -9.31 20.35 -30.58
N GLU A 336 -10.03 21.32 -31.14
CA GLU A 336 -9.55 22.70 -31.26
C GLU A 336 -9.30 23.32 -29.88
N GLU A 337 -10.26 23.18 -28.95
CA GLU A 337 -10.17 23.71 -27.60
C GLU A 337 -9.08 23.02 -26.79
N THR A 338 -8.96 21.70 -26.94
CA THR A 338 -7.92 20.93 -26.23
C THR A 338 -6.52 21.28 -26.73
N TYR A 339 -6.36 21.54 -28.04
CA TYR A 339 -5.09 21.91 -28.62
C TYR A 339 -4.58 23.26 -28.13
N LEU A 340 -5.48 24.24 -27.99
CA LEU A 340 -5.16 25.53 -27.38
C LEU A 340 -4.67 25.39 -25.93
N LEU A 341 -5.29 24.49 -25.15
CA LEU A 341 -4.87 24.20 -23.78
C LEU A 341 -3.49 23.53 -23.73
N TYR A 342 -3.23 22.56 -24.61
CA TYR A 342 -1.92 21.94 -24.75
C TYR A 342 -0.85 22.98 -25.08
N GLU A 343 -1.05 23.81 -26.11
CA GLU A 343 -0.07 24.81 -26.52
C GLU A 343 0.23 25.78 -25.37
N ALA A 344 -0.82 26.31 -24.71
CA ALA A 344 -0.65 27.22 -23.58
C ALA A 344 0.14 26.57 -22.43
N PHE A 345 -0.20 25.32 -22.06
CA PHE A 345 0.48 24.62 -20.98
C PHE A 345 1.93 24.27 -21.32
N ILE A 346 2.20 23.82 -22.55
CA ILE A 346 3.56 23.53 -23.03
C ILE A 346 4.43 24.79 -23.01
N LEU A 347 3.90 25.94 -23.44
CA LEU A 347 4.61 27.22 -23.41
C LEU A 347 4.93 27.64 -21.97
N ASP A 348 3.99 27.49 -21.03
CA ASP A 348 4.20 27.77 -19.61
C ASP A 348 5.32 26.87 -19.03
N GLN A 349 5.28 25.56 -19.31
CA GLN A 349 6.31 24.60 -18.84
C GLN A 349 7.69 24.88 -19.46
N ALA A 350 7.75 25.20 -20.76
CA ALA A 350 8.99 25.53 -21.45
C ALA A 350 9.67 26.78 -20.88
N LYS A 351 8.86 27.78 -20.50
CA LYS A 351 9.34 29.02 -19.89
C LYS A 351 10.00 28.77 -18.53
N GLU A 352 9.38 27.95 -17.69
CA GLU A 352 9.85 27.61 -16.34
C GLU A 352 10.96 26.55 -16.30
N ALA A 353 11.22 25.85 -17.41
CA ALA A 353 12.23 24.82 -17.48
C ALA A 353 13.65 25.42 -17.45
N THR A 354 14.42 25.07 -16.42
CA THR A 354 15.83 25.51 -16.24
C THR A 354 16.83 24.36 -16.30
N GLU A 355 16.36 23.12 -16.35
CA GLU A 355 17.20 21.93 -16.29
C GLU A 355 16.76 20.83 -17.26
N ARG A 356 17.68 19.91 -17.57
CA ARG A 356 17.47 18.86 -18.58
C ARG A 356 16.29 17.94 -18.26
N ARG A 357 16.01 17.70 -16.97
CA ARG A 357 14.84 16.93 -16.54
C ARG A 357 13.54 17.61 -17.00
N ARG A 358 13.37 18.90 -16.71
CA ARG A 358 12.19 19.68 -17.12
C ARG A 358 12.05 19.79 -18.63
N TYR A 359 13.16 19.91 -19.38
CA TYR A 359 13.10 19.88 -20.86
C TYR A 359 12.53 18.57 -21.39
N ARG A 360 12.88 17.43 -20.77
CA ARG A 360 12.29 16.13 -21.13
C ARG A 360 10.80 16.06 -20.79
N GLU A 361 10.37 16.65 -19.67
CA GLU A 361 8.96 16.75 -19.30
C GLU A 361 8.18 17.60 -20.33
N THR A 362 8.70 18.75 -20.76
CA THR A 362 8.12 19.54 -21.87
C THR A 362 8.04 18.75 -23.18
N CYS A 363 9.09 18.00 -23.52
CA CYS A 363 9.08 17.15 -24.72
C CYS A 363 8.06 16.01 -24.64
N LYS A 364 7.81 15.45 -23.45
CA LYS A 364 6.73 14.46 -23.25
C LYS A 364 5.37 15.09 -23.52
N LEU A 365 5.11 16.29 -23.02
CA LEU A 365 3.86 17.02 -23.29
C LEU A 365 3.67 17.32 -24.78
N LEU A 366 4.73 17.72 -25.50
CA LEU A 366 4.70 17.88 -26.96
C LEU A 366 4.39 16.57 -27.69
N GLN A 367 4.97 15.45 -27.23
CA GLN A 367 4.65 14.15 -27.79
C GLN A 367 3.19 13.78 -27.52
N GLU A 368 2.66 14.07 -26.34
CA GLU A 368 1.26 13.84 -26.01
C GLU A 368 0.32 14.70 -26.84
N TYR A 369 0.67 15.96 -27.08
CA TYR A 369 -0.05 16.88 -27.97
C TYR A 369 -0.10 16.34 -29.41
N PHE A 370 1.01 15.81 -29.92
CA PHE A 370 1.06 15.15 -31.23
C PHE A 370 0.16 13.91 -31.28
N GLU A 371 0.23 13.08 -30.24
CA GLU A 371 -0.57 11.85 -30.10
C GLU A 371 -2.06 12.12 -29.86
N ALA A 372 -2.42 13.32 -29.39
CA ALA A 372 -3.81 13.78 -29.28
C ALA A 372 -4.44 14.11 -30.64
N GLY A 373 -3.64 14.21 -31.71
CA GLY A 373 -4.09 14.45 -33.09
C GLY A 373 -3.54 15.72 -33.72
N ALA A 374 -2.93 16.62 -32.94
CA ALA A 374 -2.40 17.91 -33.38
C ALA A 374 -1.04 17.79 -34.06
N ARG A 375 -0.95 16.96 -35.10
CA ARG A 375 0.34 16.55 -35.68
C ARG A 375 1.13 17.74 -36.24
N GLU A 376 0.47 18.58 -37.02
CA GLU A 376 1.12 19.72 -37.68
C GLU A 376 1.38 20.86 -36.70
N GLU A 377 0.44 21.12 -35.80
CA GLU A 377 0.54 22.11 -34.72
C GLU A 377 1.68 21.76 -33.77
N SER A 378 1.86 20.48 -33.43
CA SER A 378 2.94 20.04 -32.54
C SER A 378 4.31 20.28 -33.16
N LEU A 379 4.47 20.01 -34.46
CA LEU A 379 5.72 20.29 -35.17
C LEU A 379 5.98 21.80 -35.27
N ARG A 380 4.95 22.59 -35.56
CA ARG A 380 5.03 24.07 -35.56
C ARG A 380 5.41 24.61 -34.18
N LEU A 381 4.82 24.09 -33.11
CA LEU A 381 5.13 24.50 -31.74
C LEU A 381 6.54 24.09 -31.33
N LEU A 382 7.01 22.92 -31.78
CA LEU A 382 8.39 22.49 -31.56
C LEU A 382 9.38 23.46 -32.22
N ASP A 383 9.15 23.83 -33.48
CA ASP A 383 9.98 24.79 -34.20
C ASP A 383 9.97 26.16 -33.53
N ARG A 384 8.77 26.64 -33.13
CA ARG A 384 8.61 27.87 -32.35
C ARG A 384 9.40 27.85 -31.04
N LEU A 385 9.39 26.75 -30.30
CA LEU A 385 10.16 26.61 -29.05
C LEU A 385 11.67 26.60 -29.32
N SER A 386 12.11 25.97 -30.42
CA SER A 386 13.52 26.00 -30.85
C SER A 386 13.97 27.45 -31.08
N GLU A 387 13.17 28.23 -31.80
CA GLU A 387 13.44 29.65 -32.10
C GLU A 387 13.39 30.56 -30.86
N MET A 388 12.50 30.28 -29.90
CA MET A 388 12.37 31.07 -28.67
C MET A 388 13.55 30.86 -27.70
N TYR A 389 14.20 29.69 -27.73
CA TYR A 389 15.24 29.33 -26.75
C TYR A 389 16.59 28.91 -27.38
N PRO A 390 17.20 29.71 -28.29
CA PRO A 390 18.40 29.32 -29.03
C PRO A 390 19.63 29.18 -28.12
N ARG A 391 19.63 29.85 -26.95
CA ARG A 391 20.71 29.84 -25.96
C ARG A 391 20.58 28.75 -24.89
N ARG A 392 19.73 27.74 -25.11
CA ARG A 392 19.56 26.58 -24.22
C ARG A 392 19.97 25.28 -24.93
N PRO A 393 21.28 24.95 -25.06
CA PRO A 393 21.74 23.80 -25.85
C PRO A 393 21.11 22.47 -25.42
N ALA A 394 21.00 22.23 -24.11
CA ALA A 394 20.37 21.01 -23.59
C ALA A 394 18.87 20.91 -23.90
N MET A 395 18.17 22.03 -24.11
CA MET A 395 16.77 22.03 -24.56
C MET A 395 16.69 21.75 -26.05
N GLN A 396 17.55 22.39 -26.86
CA GLN A 396 17.64 22.15 -28.30
C GLN A 396 17.90 20.67 -28.60
N ASP A 397 18.84 20.04 -27.88
CA ASP A 397 19.11 18.61 -27.97
C ASP A 397 17.85 17.74 -27.80
N GLU A 398 17.00 18.04 -26.82
CA GLU A 398 15.81 17.24 -26.53
C GLU A 398 14.71 17.52 -27.57
N LEU A 399 14.53 18.78 -28.00
CA LEU A 399 13.60 19.16 -29.06
C LEU A 399 13.98 18.50 -30.41
N ASP A 400 15.25 18.53 -30.81
CA ASP A 400 15.74 17.91 -32.05
C ASP A 400 15.55 16.40 -32.07
N LYS A 401 15.82 15.74 -30.94
CA LYS A 401 15.55 14.30 -30.77
C LYS A 401 14.08 14.00 -30.94
N LEU A 402 13.20 14.82 -30.34
CA LEU A 402 11.76 14.65 -30.48
C LEU A 402 11.30 14.90 -31.92
N LYS A 403 11.77 15.97 -32.58
CA LYS A 403 11.41 16.30 -33.97
C LYS A 403 11.67 15.14 -34.92
N LYS A 404 12.90 14.58 -34.89
CA LYS A 404 13.28 13.40 -35.69
C LYS A 404 12.41 12.17 -35.41
N LYS A 405 11.90 12.03 -34.18
CA LYS A 405 11.00 10.93 -33.79
C LYS A 405 9.58 11.16 -34.31
N LEU A 406 9.06 12.39 -34.25
CA LEU A 406 7.71 12.73 -34.66
C LEU A 406 7.56 12.77 -36.19
N GLU A 407 8.54 13.30 -36.92
CA GLU A 407 8.53 13.34 -38.39
C GLU A 407 8.46 11.95 -39.03
N LYS A 408 9.07 10.94 -38.39
CA LYS A 408 8.98 9.53 -38.83
C LYS A 408 7.61 8.90 -38.62
N ARG A 409 6.76 9.52 -37.80
CA ARG A 409 5.42 9.05 -37.42
C ARG A 409 4.31 9.87 -38.08
N LYS A 410 4.67 10.90 -38.85
CA LYS A 410 3.73 11.71 -39.62
C LYS A 410 3.04 10.83 -40.66
#